data_AF-A0A914WUD8-F1
#
_entry.id   AF-A0A914WUD8-F1
#
_cell.length_a   1.000
_cell.length_b   1.000
_cell.length_c   1.000
_cell.angle_alpha   90.00
_cell.angle_beta   90.00
_cell.angle_gamma   90.00
#
_symmetry.space_group_name_H-M   'P 1'
#
loop_
_entity.id
_entity.type
_entity.pdbx_description
1 polymer ?
#
loop_
_entity_poly.entity_id
_entity_poly.type
_entity_poly.pdbx_seq_one_letter_code
_entity_poly.pdbx_strand_id
1 'polypeptide(L)'
;ILLDLGKPVHPLSAFHAFAKECAKNPAEQEKTVELWAALNDDEKQKYRNKYEAEMIEYKKNLLNWQAEMVAKGLSDVVDANKFKKMQLASSLAYFHRDFVAGHPNINEEKAIRNAWETLSSEKKQEYEDRWKGDNAANWAEVLAWHEKVVAESRKSAAVQSVQNRTRKAKYEIHRNLGKPKLPSPPSISFMNKLGKGSTEKKEAGKAWTELPDSEKQKYRDQYRLDLAEYRKKVLDWKAHMVAERPADVVNQEEYQKLVLKESDQPKKPPSPNVMFSLDYWAKHGKAPGSVAEIVKAPVEQWKLLPEKEKQKYSDRFKTEMLEYKMKLLDWKAGMIAKGRTDLVDPEEYKQLVLEMSGQPKPPPAAHLMFYRDYGAEHKRVAGSAADLIKVASVQWKNLPEEDKQKYYNRYSNEWYAYEKRLRDWEREMTTMSLEDDEDE
;
A
#
# COMPACT_ATOMS: atom_id res chain seq x y z
N ILE A 1 -28.91 27.68 45.82
CA ILE A 1 -28.16 28.87 45.34
C ILE A 1 -27.89 28.82 43.84
N LEU A 2 -27.05 27.91 43.31
CA LEU A 2 -26.73 27.89 41.87
C LEU A 2 -27.92 27.59 40.94
N LEU A 3 -28.82 26.68 41.34
CA LEU A 3 -30.05 26.41 40.60
C LEU A 3 -31.06 27.56 40.72
N ASP A 4 -31.09 28.24 41.87
CA ASP A 4 -31.94 29.43 42.10
C ASP A 4 -31.49 30.63 41.26
N LEU A 5 -30.22 30.64 40.83
CA LEU A 5 -29.65 31.60 39.88
C LEU A 5 -29.87 31.18 38.41
N GLY A 6 -30.65 30.13 38.15
CA GLY A 6 -30.97 29.67 36.80
C GLY A 6 -29.85 28.92 36.09
N LYS A 7 -28.86 28.36 36.81
CA LYS A 7 -27.77 27.60 36.20
C LYS A 7 -28.33 26.41 35.42
N PRO A 8 -27.97 26.24 34.13
CA PRO A 8 -28.42 25.11 33.34
C PRO A 8 -28.05 23.77 33.98
N VAL A 9 -28.93 22.78 33.83
CA VAL A 9 -28.75 21.44 34.39
C VAL A 9 -28.05 20.55 33.37
N HIS A 10 -27.04 19.82 33.82
CA HIS A 10 -26.32 18.88 32.96
C HIS A 10 -27.28 17.76 32.51
N PRO A 11 -27.32 17.42 31.20
CA PRO A 11 -28.22 16.40 30.70
C PRO A 11 -27.81 15.00 31.16
N LEU A 12 -28.76 14.07 31.15
CA LEU A 12 -28.52 12.69 31.57
C LEU A 12 -27.69 11.95 30.52
N SER A 13 -26.63 11.28 30.95
CA SER A 13 -25.87 10.39 30.06
C SER A 13 -26.79 9.36 29.39
N ALA A 14 -26.38 8.81 28.25
CA ALA A 14 -27.16 7.82 27.49
C ALA A 14 -27.78 6.70 28.36
N PHE A 15 -27.00 6.14 29.29
CA PHE A 15 -27.48 5.11 30.22
C PHE A 15 -28.53 5.65 31.20
N HIS A 16 -28.30 6.81 31.83
CA HIS A 16 -29.24 7.41 32.77
C HIS A 16 -30.52 7.92 32.09
N ALA A 17 -30.45 8.33 30.82
CA ALA A 17 -31.63 8.65 30.02
C ALA A 17 -32.48 7.39 29.76
N PHE A 18 -31.84 6.27 29.43
CA PHE A 18 -32.49 4.96 29.32
C PHE A 18 -33.06 4.49 30.67
N ALA A 19 -32.29 4.59 31.75
CA ALA A 19 -32.73 4.23 33.09
C ALA A 19 -33.96 5.03 33.55
N LYS A 20 -34.03 6.31 33.18
CA LYS A 20 -35.21 7.16 33.43
C LYS A 20 -36.44 6.72 32.61
N GLU A 21 -36.24 6.14 31.43
CA GLU A 21 -37.32 5.55 30.65
C GLU A 21 -37.80 4.23 31.27
N CYS A 22 -36.88 3.35 31.68
CA CYS A 22 -37.20 2.11 32.40
C CYS A 22 -37.88 2.38 33.75
N ALA A 23 -37.54 3.47 34.44
CA ALA A 23 -38.18 3.87 35.71
C ALA A 23 -39.67 4.20 35.58
N LYS A 24 -40.22 4.31 34.35
CA LYS A 24 -41.67 4.44 34.12
C LYS A 24 -42.41 3.10 34.27
N ASN A 25 -41.69 1.98 34.26
CA ASN A 25 -42.23 0.65 34.44
C ASN A 25 -41.48 -0.07 35.60
N PRO A 26 -42.12 -0.29 36.77
CA PRO A 26 -41.47 -0.87 37.95
C PRO A 26 -40.77 -2.21 37.67
N ALA A 27 -41.30 -3.03 36.77
CA ALA A 27 -40.72 -4.33 36.39
C ALA A 27 -39.43 -4.19 35.55
N GLU A 28 -39.29 -3.11 34.79
CA GLU A 28 -38.10 -2.82 33.98
C GLU A 28 -37.04 -2.07 34.78
N GLN A 29 -37.47 -1.26 35.76
CA GLN A 29 -36.59 -0.50 36.63
C GLN A 29 -35.56 -1.38 37.35
N GLU A 30 -36.00 -2.51 37.92
CA GLU A 30 -35.14 -3.46 38.64
C GLU A 30 -34.12 -4.16 37.71
N LYS A 31 -34.43 -4.24 36.41
CA LYS A 31 -33.62 -4.93 35.39
C LYS A 31 -32.90 -3.97 34.43
N THR A 32 -32.83 -2.67 34.75
CA THR A 32 -32.31 -1.63 33.86
C THR A 32 -30.89 -1.93 33.34
N VAL A 33 -30.01 -2.48 34.16
CA VAL A 33 -28.62 -2.81 33.75
C VAL A 33 -28.59 -3.98 32.75
N GLU A 34 -29.41 -5.00 32.98
CA GLU A 34 -29.51 -6.19 32.12
C GLU A 34 -30.16 -5.82 30.78
N LEU A 35 -31.23 -5.02 30.81
CA LEU A 35 -31.91 -4.51 29.62
C LEU A 35 -30.97 -3.62 28.79
N TRP A 36 -30.19 -2.74 29.44
CA TRP A 36 -29.18 -1.95 28.74
C TRP A 36 -28.09 -2.82 28.12
N ALA A 37 -27.63 -3.87 28.81
CA ALA A 37 -26.64 -4.80 28.28
C ALA A 37 -27.17 -5.53 27.03
N ALA A 38 -28.44 -5.93 27.04
CA ALA A 38 -29.12 -6.63 25.95
C ALA A 38 -29.39 -5.78 24.70
N LEU A 39 -29.44 -4.45 24.81
CA LEU A 39 -29.61 -3.57 23.65
C LEU A 39 -28.46 -3.74 22.64
N ASN A 40 -28.80 -3.74 21.35
CA ASN A 40 -27.83 -3.72 20.28
C ASN A 40 -27.16 -2.34 20.14
N ASP A 41 -26.11 -2.26 19.31
CA ASP A 41 -25.32 -1.03 19.18
C ASP A 41 -26.13 0.13 18.59
N ASP A 42 -27.10 -0.14 17.70
CA ASP A 42 -27.93 0.88 17.05
C ASP A 42 -28.95 1.47 18.04
N GLU A 43 -29.53 0.64 18.90
CA GLU A 43 -30.43 1.07 19.98
C GLU A 43 -29.69 1.92 21.02
N LYS A 44 -28.49 1.50 21.44
CA LYS A 44 -27.63 2.30 22.32
C LYS A 44 -27.20 3.60 21.66
N GLN A 45 -27.04 3.61 20.34
CA GLN A 45 -26.64 4.80 19.58
C GLN A 45 -27.72 5.88 19.61
N LYS A 46 -29.00 5.52 19.61
CA LYS A 46 -30.12 6.47 19.76
C LYS A 46 -29.99 7.30 21.05
N TYR A 47 -29.70 6.66 22.19
CA TYR A 47 -29.50 7.34 23.47
C TYR A 47 -28.21 8.17 23.51
N ARG A 48 -27.14 7.71 22.85
CA ARG A 48 -25.90 8.49 22.70
C ARG A 48 -26.14 9.77 21.90
N ASN A 49 -26.85 9.68 20.77
CA ASN A 49 -27.17 10.83 19.92
C ASN A 49 -28.04 11.85 20.68
N LYS A 50 -29.03 11.38 21.45
CA LYS A 50 -29.88 12.24 22.29
C LYS A 50 -29.06 12.98 23.34
N TYR A 51 -28.20 12.27 24.08
CA TYR A 51 -27.30 12.88 25.05
C TYR A 51 -26.37 13.92 24.41
N GLU A 52 -25.80 13.62 23.23
CA GLU A 52 -24.95 14.57 22.52
C GLU A 52 -25.70 15.85 22.13
N ALA A 53 -26.93 15.73 21.62
CA ALA A 53 -27.76 16.89 21.26
C ALA A 53 -28.08 17.75 22.50
N GLU A 54 -28.53 17.13 23.58
CA GLU A 54 -28.83 17.82 24.84
C GLU A 54 -27.56 18.44 25.47
N MET A 55 -26.38 17.80 25.31
CA MET A 55 -25.11 18.35 25.78
C MET A 55 -24.67 19.60 25.02
N ILE A 56 -24.97 19.69 23.72
CA ILE A 56 -24.70 20.87 22.91
C ILE A 56 -25.55 22.04 23.42
N GLU A 57 -26.85 21.80 23.59
CA GLU A 57 -27.77 22.81 24.12
C GLU A 57 -27.40 23.23 25.55
N TYR A 58 -27.06 22.28 26.42
CA TYR A 58 -26.56 22.55 27.75
C TYR A 58 -25.32 23.43 27.75
N LYS A 59 -24.33 23.15 26.89
CA LYS A 59 -23.11 23.96 26.80
C LYS A 59 -23.42 25.37 26.32
N LYS A 60 -24.32 25.53 25.34
CA LYS A 60 -24.78 26.84 24.86
C LYS A 60 -25.46 27.63 25.97
N ASN A 61 -26.41 27.02 26.66
CA ASN A 61 -27.14 27.65 27.75
C ASN A 61 -26.20 27.97 28.92
N LEU A 62 -25.24 27.09 29.23
CA LEU A 62 -24.27 27.30 30.30
C LEU A 62 -23.38 28.50 29.98
N LEU A 63 -22.94 28.63 28.74
CA LEU A 63 -22.12 29.75 28.30
C LEU A 63 -22.88 31.08 28.38
N ASN A 64 -24.14 31.12 27.92
CA ASN A 64 -25.01 32.29 28.04
C ASN A 64 -25.23 32.67 29.52
N TRP A 65 -25.54 31.68 30.36
CA TRP A 65 -25.69 31.88 31.80
C TRP A 65 -24.41 32.43 32.44
N GLN A 66 -23.24 31.91 32.06
CA GLN A 66 -21.96 32.43 32.54
C GLN A 66 -21.74 33.90 32.14
N ALA A 67 -22.10 34.27 30.91
CA ALA A 67 -22.02 35.65 30.44
C ALA A 67 -22.97 36.58 31.23
N GLU A 68 -24.20 36.13 31.52
CA GLU A 68 -25.15 36.89 32.33
C GLU A 68 -24.69 37.08 33.77
N MET A 69 -24.11 36.06 34.40
CA MET A 69 -23.58 36.17 35.77
C MET A 69 -22.44 37.19 35.84
N VAL A 70 -21.55 37.21 34.83
CA VAL A 70 -20.48 38.22 34.73
C VAL A 70 -21.06 39.62 34.54
N ALA A 71 -22.05 39.79 33.66
CA ALA A 71 -22.71 41.08 33.43
C ALA A 71 -23.41 41.63 34.70
N LYS A 72 -23.90 40.73 35.57
CA LYS A 72 -24.52 41.07 36.87
C LYS A 72 -23.49 41.27 38.00
N GLY A 73 -22.19 41.20 37.71
CA GLY A 73 -21.12 41.34 38.71
C GLY A 73 -20.88 40.10 39.57
N LEU A 74 -21.53 38.97 39.27
CA LEU A 74 -21.47 37.70 40.01
C LEU A 74 -20.41 36.75 39.41
N SER A 75 -19.21 37.27 39.17
CA SER A 75 -18.12 36.55 38.50
C SER A 75 -17.49 35.45 39.36
N ASP A 76 -17.70 35.50 40.67
CA ASP A 76 -17.31 34.52 41.69
C ASP A 76 -18.13 33.23 41.62
N VAL A 77 -19.33 33.29 41.03
CA VAL A 77 -20.27 32.16 40.89
C VAL A 77 -19.99 31.32 39.62
N VAL A 78 -19.28 31.90 38.65
CA VAL A 78 -18.75 31.21 37.47
C VAL A 78 -17.43 30.54 37.87
N ASP A 79 -17.06 29.39 37.27
CA ASP A 79 -15.75 28.77 37.49
C ASP A 79 -14.63 29.70 37.00
N ALA A 80 -14.25 30.63 37.87
CA ALA A 80 -13.50 31.83 37.57
C ALA A 80 -12.12 31.51 36.99
N ASN A 81 -11.56 30.34 37.33
CA ASN A 81 -10.28 29.88 36.81
C ASN A 81 -10.34 29.45 35.34
N LYS A 82 -11.44 28.82 34.92
CA LYS A 82 -11.61 28.40 33.52
C LYS A 82 -11.94 29.59 32.62
N PHE A 83 -12.75 30.53 33.12
CA PHE A 83 -13.08 31.77 32.43
C PHE A 83 -11.85 32.68 32.28
N LYS A 84 -11.09 32.90 33.37
CA LYS A 84 -9.83 33.66 33.33
C LYS A 84 -8.79 33.07 32.39
N LYS A 85 -8.63 31.73 32.34
CA LYS A 85 -7.72 31.08 31.39
C LYS A 85 -8.11 31.30 29.93
N MET A 86 -9.40 31.34 29.65
CA MET A 86 -9.93 31.57 28.30
C MET A 86 -9.79 33.04 27.87
N GLN A 87 -10.00 33.98 28.80
CA GLN A 87 -9.72 35.40 28.60
C GLN A 87 -8.23 35.64 28.35
N LEU A 88 -7.35 35.06 29.17
CA LEU A 88 -5.89 35.22 29.06
C LEU A 88 -5.33 34.65 27.75
N ALA A 89 -5.82 33.49 27.31
CA ALA A 89 -5.41 32.88 26.05
C ALA A 89 -5.83 33.73 24.84
N SER A 90 -6.91 34.50 24.96
CA SER A 90 -7.49 35.27 23.86
C SER A 90 -6.90 36.68 23.74
N SER A 91 -6.65 37.37 24.86
CA SER A 91 -5.93 38.66 24.85
C SER A 91 -4.47 38.48 24.39
N LEU A 92 -3.84 37.35 24.75
CA LEU A 92 -2.53 36.96 24.25
C LEU A 92 -2.52 36.74 22.72
N ALA A 93 -3.60 36.22 22.13
CA ALA A 93 -3.69 35.98 20.69
C ALA A 93 -3.76 37.30 19.87
N TYR A 94 -4.44 38.32 20.40
CA TYR A 94 -4.47 39.65 19.77
C TYR A 94 -3.10 40.35 19.86
N PHE A 95 -2.44 40.25 21.01
CA PHE A 95 -1.06 40.71 21.15
C PHE A 95 -0.12 39.97 20.21
N HIS A 96 -0.25 38.64 20.10
CA HIS A 96 0.55 37.83 19.18
C HIS A 96 0.40 38.31 17.73
N ARG A 97 -0.83 38.64 17.29
CA ARG A 97 -1.08 39.16 15.94
C ARG A 97 -0.41 40.51 15.71
N ASP A 98 -0.58 41.45 16.64
CA ASP A 98 -0.03 42.81 16.50
C ASP A 98 1.50 42.82 16.65
N PHE A 99 2.05 41.96 17.52
CA PHE A 99 3.49 41.78 17.72
C PHE A 99 4.16 41.18 16.48
N VAL A 100 3.59 40.14 15.87
CA VAL A 100 4.13 39.55 14.62
C VAL A 100 4.02 40.53 13.45
N ALA A 101 2.96 41.35 13.38
CA ALA A 101 2.85 42.39 12.36
C ALA A 101 3.94 43.48 12.49
N GLY A 102 4.33 43.84 13.72
CA GLY A 102 5.46 44.75 13.98
C GLY A 102 6.84 44.10 13.89
N HIS A 103 6.91 42.77 13.96
CA HIS A 103 8.14 41.98 13.97
C HIS A 103 8.02 40.74 13.06
N PRO A 104 7.92 40.90 11.73
CA PRO A 104 7.56 39.83 10.79
C PRO A 104 8.57 38.67 10.71
N ASN A 105 9.78 38.85 11.25
CA ASN A 105 10.82 37.82 11.27
C ASN A 105 10.91 37.06 12.61
N ILE A 106 10.07 37.39 13.60
CA ILE A 106 10.01 36.70 14.89
C ILE A 106 8.75 35.84 14.92
N ASN A 107 8.91 34.53 14.73
CA ASN A 107 7.79 33.58 14.75
C ASN A 107 7.97 32.47 15.81
N GLU A 108 8.84 32.71 16.79
CA GLU A 108 9.04 31.79 17.91
C GLU A 108 8.05 32.10 19.05
N GLU A 109 7.13 31.17 19.31
CA GLU A 109 6.06 31.29 20.32
C GLU A 109 6.58 31.68 21.72
N LYS A 110 7.81 31.26 22.04
CA LYS A 110 8.50 31.57 23.29
C LYS A 110 8.87 33.05 23.42
N ALA A 111 9.32 33.68 22.33
CA ALA A 111 9.68 35.10 22.32
C ALA A 111 8.44 35.99 22.52
N ILE A 112 7.32 35.60 21.92
CA ILE A 112 6.04 36.31 22.01
C ILE A 112 5.47 36.19 23.42
N ARG A 113 5.55 35.01 24.03
CA ARG A 113 5.11 34.80 25.42
C ARG A 113 5.93 35.63 26.41
N ASN A 114 7.25 35.69 26.24
CA ASN A 114 8.11 36.54 27.07
C ASN A 114 7.77 38.03 26.91
N ALA A 115 7.54 38.49 25.67
CA ALA A 115 7.15 39.87 25.40
C ALA A 115 5.80 40.23 26.04
N TRP A 116 4.83 39.31 26.02
CA TRP A 116 3.56 39.47 26.73
C TRP A 116 3.76 39.58 28.24
N GLU A 117 4.62 38.76 28.83
CA GLU A 117 4.87 38.81 30.27
C GLU A 117 5.45 40.17 30.69
N THR A 118 6.32 40.77 29.87
CA THR A 118 6.92 42.10 30.09
C THR A 118 5.99 43.28 29.80
N LEU A 119 4.80 43.05 29.22
CA LEU A 119 3.85 44.11 28.90
C LEU A 119 3.23 44.72 30.18
N SER A 120 3.02 46.04 30.19
CA SER A 120 2.38 46.72 31.32
C SER A 120 0.94 46.24 31.53
N SER A 121 0.46 46.34 32.77
CA SER A 121 -0.93 46.00 33.12
C SER A 121 -1.95 46.78 32.29
N GLU A 122 -1.67 48.06 32.02
CA GLU A 122 -2.51 48.94 31.20
C GLU A 122 -2.62 48.46 29.76
N LYS A 123 -1.51 48.04 29.15
CA LYS A 123 -1.52 47.49 27.79
C LYS A 123 -2.18 46.13 27.70
N LYS A 124 -2.01 45.27 28.70
CA LYS A 124 -2.74 44.00 28.80
C LYS A 124 -4.25 44.24 28.88
N GLN A 125 -4.66 45.25 29.65
CA GLN A 125 -6.07 45.65 29.78
C GLN A 125 -6.64 46.18 28.46
N GLU A 126 -5.88 46.99 27.70
CA GLU A 126 -6.29 47.48 26.39
C GLU A 126 -6.55 46.34 25.39
N TYR A 127 -5.67 45.33 25.35
CA TYR A 127 -5.89 44.13 24.53
C TYR A 127 -7.11 43.32 24.99
N GLU A 128 -7.36 43.28 26.30
CA GLU A 128 -8.51 42.58 26.86
C GLU A 128 -9.84 43.31 26.57
N ASP A 129 -9.86 44.64 26.61
CA ASP A 129 -11.06 45.43 26.29
C ASP A 129 -11.35 45.44 24.78
N ARG A 130 -10.30 45.45 23.94
CA ARG A 130 -10.44 45.22 22.50
C ARG A 130 -10.98 43.84 22.19
N TRP A 131 -10.49 42.81 22.89
CA TRP A 131 -11.05 41.46 22.78
C TRP A 131 -12.51 41.41 23.22
N LYS A 132 -12.89 42.05 24.34
CA LYS A 132 -14.31 42.12 24.77
C LYS A 132 -15.21 42.81 23.73
N GLY A 133 -14.72 43.89 23.11
CA GLY A 133 -15.44 44.65 22.08
C GLY A 133 -15.65 43.86 20.79
N ASP A 134 -14.59 43.24 20.26
CA ASP A 134 -14.67 42.43 19.04
C ASP A 134 -15.46 41.13 19.27
N ASN A 135 -15.32 40.52 20.44
CA ASN A 135 -15.89 39.20 20.72
C ASN A 135 -17.40 39.23 20.98
N ALA A 136 -17.99 40.37 21.34
CA ALA A 136 -19.45 40.53 21.39
C ALA A 136 -20.12 40.26 20.01
N ALA A 137 -19.42 40.57 18.91
CA ALA A 137 -19.85 40.25 17.55
C ALA A 137 -19.39 38.86 17.07
N ASN A 138 -18.31 38.31 17.66
CA ASN A 138 -17.61 37.12 17.17
C ASN A 138 -18.07 35.78 17.78
N TRP A 139 -18.95 35.79 18.77
CA TRP A 139 -19.50 34.57 19.40
C TRP A 139 -20.21 33.65 18.41
N ALA A 140 -20.82 34.20 17.36
CA ALA A 140 -21.44 33.41 16.29
C ALA A 140 -20.41 32.63 15.48
N GLU A 141 -19.23 33.21 15.20
CA GLU A 141 -18.16 32.53 14.46
C GLU A 141 -17.48 31.45 15.30
N VAL A 142 -17.30 31.68 16.61
CA VAL A 142 -16.74 30.68 17.54
C VAL A 142 -17.67 29.46 17.66
N LEU A 143 -18.99 29.69 17.74
CA LEU A 143 -19.98 28.61 17.72
C LEU A 143 -19.98 27.87 16.37
N ALA A 144 -19.93 28.59 15.26
CA ALA A 144 -19.86 27.98 13.92
C ALA A 144 -18.57 27.17 13.71
N TRP A 145 -17.43 27.66 14.21
CA TRP A 145 -16.16 26.93 14.20
C TRP A 145 -16.25 25.66 15.05
N HIS A 146 -16.80 25.75 16.26
CA HIS A 146 -16.97 24.58 17.12
C HIS A 146 -17.93 23.55 16.50
N GLU A 147 -19.03 23.97 15.88
CA GLU A 147 -19.95 23.08 15.14
C GLU A 147 -19.23 22.40 13.97
N LYS A 148 -18.41 23.14 13.22
CA LYS A 148 -17.60 22.60 12.12
C LYS A 148 -16.60 21.55 12.60
N VAL A 149 -15.85 21.83 13.67
CA VAL A 149 -14.87 20.90 14.26
C VAL A 149 -15.55 19.62 14.79
N VAL A 150 -16.72 19.74 15.43
CA VAL A 150 -17.51 18.59 15.88
C VAL A 150 -18.05 17.78 14.70
N ALA A 151 -18.51 18.43 13.63
CA ALA A 151 -18.96 17.76 12.42
C ALA A 151 -17.81 17.02 11.69
N GLU A 152 -16.60 17.58 11.64
CA GLU A 152 -15.40 16.93 11.09
C GLU A 152 -14.95 15.74 11.95
N SER A 153 -15.01 15.88 13.28
CA SER A 153 -14.72 14.78 14.20
C SER A 153 -15.73 13.62 14.03
N ARG A 154 -17.03 13.93 13.84
CA ARG A 154 -18.07 12.93 13.53
C ARG A 154 -17.82 12.21 12.20
N LYS A 155 -17.44 12.94 11.14
CA LYS A 155 -17.07 12.35 9.85
C LYS A 155 -15.87 11.40 10.00
N SER A 156 -14.85 11.82 10.74
CA SER A 156 -13.64 11.01 10.99
C SER A 156 -13.94 9.76 11.80
N ALA A 157 -14.77 9.87 12.85
CA ALA A 157 -15.20 8.73 13.66
C ALA A 157 -16.08 7.73 12.86
N ALA A 158 -16.96 8.23 11.99
CA ALA A 158 -17.77 7.40 11.10
C ALA A 158 -16.89 6.62 10.10
N VAL A 159 -15.90 7.29 9.50
CA VAL A 159 -14.91 6.65 8.60
C VAL A 159 -14.12 5.57 9.35
N GLN A 160 -13.60 5.89 10.56
CA GLN A 160 -12.87 4.94 11.39
C GLN A 160 -13.73 3.73 11.79
N SER A 161 -15.01 3.95 12.10
CA SER A 161 -15.97 2.88 12.43
C SER A 161 -16.22 1.95 11.23
N VAL A 162 -16.44 2.50 10.02
CA VAL A 162 -16.58 1.72 8.79
C VAL A 162 -15.30 0.94 8.47
N GLN A 163 -14.13 1.55 8.63
CA GLN A 163 -12.84 0.87 8.47
C GLN A 163 -12.66 -0.28 9.47
N ASN A 164 -13.07 -0.08 10.73
CA ASN A 164 -13.01 -1.14 11.74
C ASN A 164 -13.99 -2.28 11.45
N ARG A 165 -15.22 -1.97 11.03
CA ARG A 165 -16.23 -2.96 10.62
C ARG A 165 -15.76 -3.77 9.41
N THR A 166 -15.22 -3.12 8.37
CA THR A 166 -14.69 -3.80 7.19
C THR A 166 -13.46 -4.66 7.52
N ARG A 167 -12.56 -4.19 8.38
CA ARG A 167 -11.42 -4.99 8.89
C ARG A 167 -11.89 -6.23 9.65
N LYS A 168 -12.88 -6.09 10.52
CA LYS A 168 -13.46 -7.21 11.28
C LYS A 168 -14.16 -8.20 10.36
N ALA A 169 -14.94 -7.72 9.38
CA ALA A 169 -15.59 -8.56 8.37
C ALA A 169 -14.56 -9.36 7.55
N LYS A 170 -13.48 -8.71 7.06
CA LYS A 170 -12.38 -9.40 6.37
C LYS A 170 -11.73 -10.48 7.24
N TYR A 171 -11.51 -10.18 8.52
CA TYR A 171 -10.94 -11.15 9.46
C TYR A 171 -11.88 -12.35 9.69
N GLU A 172 -13.18 -12.11 9.88
CA GLU A 172 -14.17 -13.18 10.07
C GLU A 172 -14.33 -14.03 8.81
N ILE A 173 -14.30 -13.42 7.63
CA ILE A 173 -14.27 -14.12 6.34
C ILE A 173 -13.04 -15.03 6.28
N HIS A 174 -11.83 -14.51 6.55
CA HIS A 174 -10.62 -15.35 6.53
C HIS A 174 -10.65 -16.47 7.57
N ARG A 175 -11.25 -16.23 8.74
CA ARG A 175 -11.40 -17.22 9.80
C ARG A 175 -12.39 -18.33 9.42
N ASN A 176 -13.56 -17.96 8.88
CA ASN A 176 -14.61 -18.90 8.47
C ASN A 176 -14.20 -19.73 7.25
N LEU A 177 -13.37 -19.16 6.37
CA LEU A 177 -12.85 -19.85 5.20
C LEU A 177 -11.65 -20.76 5.52
N GLY A 178 -11.28 -20.93 6.79
CA GLY A 178 -10.25 -21.88 7.19
C GLY A 178 -8.84 -21.52 6.72
N LYS A 179 -8.53 -20.23 6.53
CA LYS A 179 -7.19 -19.79 6.12
C LYS A 179 -6.14 -20.37 7.08
N PRO A 180 -5.08 -21.05 6.58
CA PRO A 180 -4.02 -21.57 7.43
C PRO A 180 -3.42 -20.49 8.33
N LYS A 181 -3.10 -20.85 9.56
CA LYS A 181 -2.50 -19.94 10.56
C LYS A 181 -0.98 -19.93 10.42
N LEU A 182 -0.38 -18.74 10.46
CA LEU A 182 1.06 -18.58 10.47
C LEU A 182 1.65 -19.29 11.71
N PRO A 183 2.68 -20.12 11.57
CA PRO A 183 3.34 -20.76 12.71
C PRO A 183 3.89 -19.70 13.67
N SER A 184 3.91 -20.05 14.95
CA SER A 184 4.42 -19.14 15.99
C SER A 184 5.93 -18.95 15.82
N PRO A 185 6.45 -17.71 15.87
CA PRO A 185 7.89 -17.47 15.88
C PRO A 185 8.60 -18.23 17.01
N PRO A 186 9.92 -18.52 16.89
CA PRO A 186 10.67 -19.36 17.83
C PRO A 186 10.46 -19.00 19.31
N SER A 187 10.51 -17.72 19.65
CA SER A 187 10.31 -17.22 21.02
C SER A 187 8.88 -17.45 21.53
N ILE A 188 7.88 -17.22 20.69
CA ILE A 188 6.46 -17.45 21.02
C ILE A 188 6.19 -18.95 21.16
N SER A 189 6.78 -19.78 20.29
CA SER A 189 6.68 -21.24 20.36
C SER A 189 7.26 -21.77 21.67
N PHE A 190 8.42 -21.26 22.09
CA PHE A 190 9.01 -21.55 23.40
C PHE A 190 8.09 -21.11 24.56
N MET A 191 7.61 -19.87 24.54
CA MET A 191 6.72 -19.36 25.60
C MET A 191 5.41 -20.14 25.69
N ASN A 192 4.82 -20.55 24.56
CA ASN A 192 3.60 -21.35 24.54
C ASN A 192 3.79 -22.75 25.16
N LYS A 193 5.02 -23.28 25.20
CA LYS A 193 5.33 -24.54 25.88
C LYS A 193 5.44 -24.39 27.41
N LEU A 194 5.65 -23.18 27.92
CA LEU A 194 5.90 -22.92 29.34
C LEU A 194 4.65 -22.52 30.16
N GLY A 195 3.54 -22.13 29.53
CA GLY A 195 2.29 -21.81 30.23
C GLY A 195 1.47 -20.69 29.59
N LYS A 196 0.23 -20.48 30.06
CA LYS A 196 -0.72 -19.50 29.47
C LYS A 196 -0.92 -18.25 30.34
N GLY A 197 -0.38 -18.20 31.56
CA GLY A 197 -0.52 -17.09 32.51
C GLY A 197 0.25 -15.81 32.10
N SER A 198 -0.23 -14.66 32.56
CA SER A 198 0.38 -13.34 32.27
C SER A 198 1.75 -13.16 32.95
N THR A 199 1.90 -13.64 34.18
CA THR A 199 3.15 -13.70 34.94
C THR A 199 4.14 -14.67 34.32
N GLU A 200 3.68 -15.88 34.00
CA GLU A 200 4.43 -16.94 33.30
C GLU A 200 5.00 -16.47 31.96
N LYS A 201 4.26 -15.63 31.20
CA LYS A 201 4.76 -15.09 29.91
C LYS A 201 5.94 -14.14 30.07
N LYS A 202 5.97 -13.32 31.13
CA LYS A 202 7.11 -12.42 31.39
C LYS A 202 8.35 -13.21 31.79
N GLU A 203 8.17 -14.24 32.61
CA GLU A 203 9.24 -15.15 33.03
C GLU A 203 9.74 -16.00 31.86
N ALA A 204 8.83 -16.52 31.03
CA ALA A 204 9.17 -17.26 29.81
C ALA A 204 9.92 -16.39 28.77
N GLY A 205 9.61 -15.09 28.71
CA GLY A 205 10.36 -14.14 27.89
C GLY A 205 11.82 -13.98 28.35
N LYS A 206 12.05 -13.92 29.67
CA LYS A 206 13.39 -13.88 30.26
C LYS A 206 14.13 -15.21 30.06
N ALA A 207 13.45 -16.33 30.28
CA ALA A 207 14.00 -17.66 30.02
C ALA A 207 14.41 -17.83 28.54
N TRP A 208 13.66 -17.27 27.59
CA TRP A 208 14.08 -17.24 26.18
C TRP A 208 15.36 -16.43 25.96
N THR A 209 15.54 -15.30 26.64
CA THR A 209 16.77 -14.49 26.47
C THR A 209 18.00 -15.21 27.02
N GLU A 210 17.86 -15.92 28.14
CA GLU A 210 18.92 -16.67 28.83
C GLU A 210 19.22 -18.03 28.17
N LEU A 211 18.34 -18.52 27.30
CA LEU A 211 18.50 -19.80 26.62
C LEU A 211 19.78 -19.82 25.76
N PRO A 212 20.62 -20.87 25.82
CA PRO A 212 21.78 -21.00 24.96
C PRO A 212 21.41 -20.96 23.47
N ASP A 213 22.29 -20.42 22.63
CA ASP A 213 22.04 -20.31 21.19
C ASP A 213 21.85 -21.69 20.52
N SER A 214 22.51 -22.73 21.01
CA SER A 214 22.33 -24.11 20.54
C SER A 214 20.89 -24.63 20.73
N GLU A 215 20.22 -24.22 21.80
CA GLU A 215 18.83 -24.59 22.06
C GLU A 215 17.85 -23.69 21.32
N LYS A 216 18.12 -22.38 21.24
CA LYS A 216 17.37 -21.46 20.37
C LYS A 216 17.39 -21.92 18.92
N GLN A 217 18.49 -22.50 18.46
CA GLN A 217 18.65 -23.00 17.10
C GLN A 217 17.63 -24.10 16.77
N LYS A 218 17.34 -25.02 17.69
CA LYS A 218 16.30 -26.05 17.51
C LYS A 218 14.93 -25.45 17.21
N TYR A 219 14.56 -24.37 17.91
CA TYR A 219 13.30 -23.66 17.66
C TYR A 219 13.31 -22.91 16.31
N ARG A 220 14.47 -22.37 15.90
CA ARG A 220 14.62 -21.73 14.57
C ARG A 220 14.48 -22.75 13.44
N ASP A 221 15.10 -23.91 13.58
CA ASP A 221 15.03 -24.98 12.58
C ASP A 221 13.63 -25.56 12.46
N GLN A 222 12.96 -25.80 13.59
CA GLN A 222 11.56 -26.22 13.59
C GLN A 222 10.66 -25.16 12.95
N TYR A 223 10.83 -23.88 13.32
CA TYR A 223 10.07 -22.79 12.73
C TYR A 223 10.27 -22.68 11.21
N ARG A 224 11.47 -22.97 10.71
CA ARG A 224 11.77 -23.02 9.27
C ARG A 224 10.98 -24.13 8.57
N LEU A 225 10.90 -25.31 9.17
CA LEU A 225 10.10 -26.43 8.64
C LEU A 225 8.60 -26.10 8.66
N ASP A 226 8.10 -25.60 9.79
CA ASP A 226 6.70 -25.21 9.95
C ASP A 226 6.30 -24.10 8.97
N LEU A 227 7.21 -23.15 8.70
CA LEU A 227 7.00 -22.10 7.69
C LEU A 227 6.91 -22.67 6.27
N ALA A 228 7.74 -23.66 5.93
CA ALA A 228 7.68 -24.31 4.63
C ALA A 228 6.35 -25.06 4.44
N GLU A 229 5.90 -25.80 5.46
CA GLU A 229 4.62 -26.48 5.44
C GLU A 229 3.44 -25.48 5.37
N TYR A 230 3.51 -24.40 6.15
CA TYR A 230 2.53 -23.31 6.12
C TYR A 230 2.38 -22.70 4.72
N ARG A 231 3.50 -22.45 4.02
CA ARG A 231 3.48 -21.90 2.66
C ARG A 231 2.73 -22.81 1.70
N LYS A 232 2.99 -24.13 1.76
CA LYS A 232 2.24 -25.12 0.97
C LYS A 232 0.74 -25.06 1.26
N LYS A 233 0.36 -25.10 2.54
CA LYS A 233 -1.05 -25.01 2.95
C LYS A 233 -1.73 -23.72 2.48
N VAL A 234 -1.03 -22.59 2.53
CA VAL A 234 -1.57 -21.30 2.05
C VAL A 234 -1.72 -21.30 0.53
N LEU A 235 -0.79 -21.90 -0.21
CA LEU A 235 -0.89 -22.04 -1.66
C LEU A 235 -2.10 -22.89 -2.03
N ASP A 236 -2.26 -24.06 -1.43
CA ASP A 236 -3.39 -24.96 -1.67
C ASP A 236 -4.72 -24.28 -1.31
N TRP A 237 -4.77 -23.62 -0.15
CA TRP A 237 -5.94 -22.85 0.27
C TRP A 237 -6.25 -21.71 -0.72
N LYS A 238 -5.26 -20.94 -1.16
CA LYS A 238 -5.49 -19.88 -2.15
C LYS A 238 -5.91 -20.45 -3.51
N ALA A 239 -5.37 -21.60 -3.93
CA ALA A 239 -5.77 -22.28 -5.16
C ALA A 239 -7.25 -22.67 -5.12
N HIS A 240 -7.68 -23.30 -4.03
CA HIS A 240 -9.08 -23.64 -3.77
C HIS A 240 -9.98 -22.40 -3.74
N MET A 241 -9.54 -21.32 -3.08
CA MET A 241 -10.31 -20.08 -3.02
C MET A 241 -10.45 -19.41 -4.40
N VAL A 242 -9.41 -19.42 -5.23
CA VAL A 242 -9.47 -18.88 -6.61
C VAL A 242 -10.42 -19.71 -7.47
N ALA A 243 -10.43 -21.04 -7.31
CA ALA A 243 -11.33 -21.92 -8.05
C ALA A 243 -12.81 -21.75 -7.64
N GLU A 244 -13.10 -21.54 -6.36
CA GLU A 244 -14.48 -21.48 -5.86
C GLU A 244 -15.09 -20.06 -5.77
N ARG A 245 -14.27 -19.01 -5.57
CA ARG A 245 -14.74 -17.64 -5.28
C ARG A 245 -13.83 -16.59 -5.94
N PRO A 246 -14.13 -16.13 -7.17
CA PRO A 246 -13.12 -15.57 -8.05
C PRO A 246 -12.47 -14.22 -7.67
N ALA A 247 -13.00 -13.40 -6.75
CA ALA A 247 -12.43 -12.05 -6.58
C ALA A 247 -12.50 -11.41 -5.17
N ASP A 248 -13.46 -11.79 -4.32
CA ASP A 248 -13.73 -10.99 -3.10
C ASP A 248 -12.80 -11.29 -1.92
N VAL A 249 -12.06 -12.41 -1.96
CA VAL A 249 -11.27 -12.92 -0.83
C VAL A 249 -9.78 -13.05 -1.15
N VAL A 250 -9.43 -13.44 -2.37
CA VAL A 250 -8.04 -13.66 -2.81
C VAL A 250 -7.81 -12.91 -4.11
N ASN A 251 -6.86 -11.98 -4.09
CA ASN A 251 -6.41 -11.31 -5.30
C ASN A 251 -5.64 -12.31 -6.18
N GLN A 252 -6.11 -12.51 -7.41
CA GLN A 252 -5.54 -13.45 -8.38
C GLN A 252 -4.07 -13.12 -8.71
N GLU A 253 -3.70 -11.85 -8.89
CA GLU A 253 -2.31 -11.45 -9.14
C GLU A 253 -1.40 -11.75 -7.94
N GLU A 254 -1.90 -11.55 -6.72
CA GLU A 254 -1.15 -11.85 -5.50
C GLU A 254 -0.93 -13.37 -5.35
N TYR A 255 -1.94 -14.17 -5.73
CA TYR A 255 -1.80 -15.62 -5.79
C TYR A 255 -0.78 -16.04 -6.85
N GLN A 256 -0.86 -15.54 -8.08
CA GLN A 256 0.10 -15.83 -9.14
C GLN A 256 1.53 -15.47 -8.72
N LYS A 257 1.75 -14.28 -8.14
CA LYS A 257 3.07 -13.87 -7.61
C LYS A 257 3.60 -14.80 -6.54
N LEU A 258 2.72 -15.28 -5.64
CA LEU A 258 3.12 -16.22 -4.60
C LEU A 258 3.48 -17.58 -5.18
N VAL A 259 2.69 -18.09 -6.13
CA VAL A 259 2.97 -19.36 -6.79
C VAL A 259 4.27 -19.27 -7.57
N LEU A 260 4.50 -18.22 -8.35
CA LEU A 260 5.74 -17.99 -9.07
C LEU A 260 6.95 -17.95 -8.12
N LYS A 261 6.82 -17.25 -6.98
CA LYS A 261 7.88 -17.17 -5.96
C LYS A 261 8.23 -18.52 -5.33
N GLU A 262 7.24 -19.36 -5.08
CA GLU A 262 7.42 -20.68 -4.45
C GLU A 262 7.64 -21.79 -5.49
N SER A 263 7.52 -21.48 -6.79
CA SER A 263 7.84 -22.39 -7.88
C SER A 263 9.32 -22.37 -8.22
N ASP A 264 9.80 -23.45 -8.85
CA ASP A 264 11.15 -23.54 -9.41
C ASP A 264 11.29 -22.81 -10.75
N GLN A 265 10.59 -21.67 -10.92
CA GLN A 265 10.68 -20.89 -12.15
C GLN A 265 12.12 -20.43 -12.36
N PRO A 266 12.74 -20.75 -13.51
CA PRO A 266 14.08 -20.30 -13.81
C PRO A 266 14.16 -18.77 -13.72
N LYS A 267 15.27 -18.25 -13.19
CA LYS A 267 15.52 -16.81 -13.14
C LYS A 267 16.32 -16.38 -14.36
N LYS A 268 15.93 -15.24 -14.93
CA LYS A 268 16.67 -14.63 -16.04
C LYS A 268 18.09 -14.29 -15.59
N PRO A 269 19.12 -14.60 -16.39
CA PRO A 269 20.49 -14.27 -16.02
C PRO A 269 20.70 -12.76 -15.99
N PRO A 270 21.62 -12.26 -15.15
CA PRO A 270 21.92 -10.82 -15.07
C PRO A 270 22.46 -10.29 -16.39
N SER A 271 22.20 -9.02 -16.73
CA SER A 271 22.79 -8.39 -17.92
C SER A 271 24.32 -8.28 -17.81
N PRO A 272 25.06 -8.11 -18.93
CA PRO A 272 26.52 -8.07 -18.92
C PRO A 272 27.15 -7.09 -17.92
N ASN A 273 26.57 -5.90 -17.75
CA ASN A 273 27.03 -4.90 -16.78
C ASN A 273 26.79 -5.32 -15.32
N VAL A 274 25.71 -6.04 -15.05
CA VAL A 274 25.39 -6.58 -13.71
C VAL A 274 26.28 -7.77 -13.40
N MET A 275 26.52 -8.65 -14.38
CA MET A 275 27.52 -9.73 -14.25
C MET A 275 28.89 -9.16 -13.89
N PHE A 276 29.34 -8.12 -14.59
CA PHE A 276 30.58 -7.41 -14.24
C PHE A 276 30.54 -6.82 -12.84
N SER A 277 29.42 -6.21 -12.45
CA SER A 277 29.27 -5.62 -11.11
C SER A 277 29.35 -6.68 -10.00
N LEU A 278 28.78 -7.87 -10.24
CA LEU A 278 28.89 -9.02 -9.33
C LEU A 278 30.34 -9.50 -9.20
N ASP A 279 31.05 -9.65 -10.32
CA ASP A 279 32.46 -10.06 -10.34
C ASP A 279 33.36 -8.97 -9.70
N TYR A 280 33.02 -7.70 -9.89
CA TYR A 280 33.69 -6.56 -9.25
C TYR A 280 33.52 -6.63 -7.73
N TRP A 281 32.30 -6.83 -7.23
CA TRP A 281 32.06 -6.95 -5.78
C TRP A 281 32.68 -8.21 -5.18
N ALA A 282 32.77 -9.30 -5.93
CA ALA A 282 33.47 -10.51 -5.47
C ALA A 282 34.97 -10.24 -5.24
N LYS A 283 35.58 -9.35 -6.03
CA LYS A 283 37.00 -8.98 -5.92
C LYS A 283 37.27 -7.84 -4.94
N HIS A 284 36.40 -6.85 -4.88
CA HIS A 284 36.65 -5.58 -4.16
C HIS A 284 35.77 -5.40 -2.92
N GLY A 285 34.80 -6.30 -2.67
CA GLY A 285 33.78 -6.13 -1.66
C GLY A 285 32.69 -5.14 -2.07
N LYS A 286 31.62 -5.06 -1.27
CA LYS A 286 30.56 -4.06 -1.44
C LYS A 286 30.88 -2.83 -0.59
N ALA A 287 30.73 -1.65 -1.17
CA ALA A 287 30.81 -0.42 -0.40
C ALA A 287 29.70 -0.38 0.68
N PRO A 288 29.94 0.19 1.86
CA PRO A 288 28.88 0.50 2.80
C PRO A 288 28.05 1.69 2.28
N GLY A 289 26.77 1.74 2.64
CA GLY A 289 25.89 2.86 2.30
C GLY A 289 24.70 2.48 1.43
N SER A 290 24.14 3.49 0.77
CA SER A 290 22.98 3.38 -0.10
C SER A 290 23.25 2.56 -1.35
N VAL A 291 22.20 2.04 -1.98
CA VAL A 291 22.32 1.30 -3.26
C VAL A 291 23.05 2.12 -4.32
N ALA A 292 22.84 3.45 -4.36
CA ALA A 292 23.52 4.34 -5.29
C ALA A 292 25.04 4.35 -5.11
N GLU A 293 25.51 4.33 -3.86
CA GLU A 293 26.95 4.29 -3.53
C GLU A 293 27.56 2.92 -3.85
N ILE A 294 26.83 1.84 -3.58
CA ILE A 294 27.25 0.46 -3.88
C ILE A 294 27.49 0.24 -5.38
N VAL A 295 26.65 0.83 -6.24
CA VAL A 295 26.72 0.63 -7.70
C VAL A 295 27.60 1.64 -8.42
N LYS A 296 27.99 2.76 -7.78
CA LYS A 296 28.73 3.84 -8.45
C LYS A 296 30.06 3.38 -9.03
N ALA A 297 30.91 2.78 -8.19
CA ALA A 297 32.24 2.31 -8.57
C ALA A 297 32.23 1.25 -9.71
N PRO A 298 31.44 0.16 -9.66
CA PRO A 298 31.41 -0.81 -10.76
C PRO A 298 30.85 -0.21 -12.06
N VAL A 299 29.91 0.73 -11.99
CA VAL A 299 29.38 1.40 -13.20
C VAL A 299 30.42 2.29 -13.87
N GLU A 300 31.20 3.05 -13.09
CA GLU A 300 32.31 3.86 -13.62
C GLU A 300 33.39 2.97 -14.25
N GLN A 301 33.74 1.86 -13.59
CA GLN A 301 34.73 0.91 -14.11
C GLN A 301 34.23 0.19 -15.37
N TRP A 302 32.95 -0.15 -15.46
CA TRP A 302 32.34 -0.72 -16.66
C TRP A 302 32.43 0.23 -17.86
N LYS A 303 32.27 1.55 -17.65
CA LYS A 303 32.39 2.54 -18.73
C LYS A 303 33.81 2.57 -19.32
N LEU A 304 34.82 2.50 -18.45
CA LEU A 304 36.25 2.49 -18.82
C LEU A 304 36.73 1.14 -19.38
N LEU A 305 35.95 0.08 -19.23
CA LEU A 305 36.35 -1.26 -19.65
C LEU A 305 36.46 -1.35 -21.20
N PRO A 306 37.57 -1.91 -21.74
CA PRO A 306 37.73 -2.12 -23.19
C PRO A 306 36.64 -3.00 -23.78
N GLU A 307 36.29 -2.76 -25.05
CA GLU A 307 35.22 -3.51 -25.72
C GLU A 307 35.47 -5.02 -25.75
N LYS A 308 36.73 -5.43 -25.92
CA LYS A 308 37.13 -6.85 -25.88
C LYS A 308 36.80 -7.53 -24.54
N GLU A 309 36.91 -6.81 -23.43
CA GLU A 309 36.56 -7.35 -22.10
C GLU A 309 35.06 -7.30 -21.86
N LYS A 310 34.35 -6.27 -22.36
CA LYS A 310 32.87 -6.23 -22.37
C LYS A 310 32.28 -7.38 -23.19
N GLN A 311 32.91 -7.74 -24.30
CA GLN A 311 32.50 -8.82 -25.18
C GLN A 311 32.43 -10.17 -24.44
N LYS A 312 33.37 -10.46 -23.53
CA LYS A 312 33.34 -11.68 -22.71
C LYS A 312 32.05 -11.79 -21.89
N TYR A 313 31.60 -10.70 -21.27
CA TYR A 313 30.34 -10.69 -20.52
C TYR A 313 29.12 -10.78 -21.45
N SER A 314 29.20 -10.21 -22.66
CA SER A 314 28.16 -10.35 -23.69
C SER A 314 27.99 -11.81 -24.12
N ASP A 315 29.09 -12.52 -24.37
CA ASP A 315 29.05 -13.91 -24.81
C ASP A 315 28.67 -14.87 -23.68
N ARG A 316 29.14 -14.61 -22.45
CA ARG A 316 28.65 -15.30 -21.25
C ARG A 316 27.14 -15.11 -21.07
N PHE A 317 26.65 -13.88 -21.20
CA PHE A 317 25.22 -13.59 -21.11
C PHE A 317 24.41 -14.33 -22.18
N LYS A 318 24.86 -14.39 -23.43
CA LYS A 318 24.18 -15.16 -24.50
C LYS A 318 24.07 -16.64 -24.14
N THR A 319 25.15 -17.22 -23.60
CA THR A 319 25.20 -18.63 -23.20
C THR A 319 24.25 -18.90 -22.04
N GLU A 320 24.34 -18.13 -20.96
CA GLU A 320 23.44 -18.27 -19.80
C GLU A 320 21.97 -17.98 -20.17
N MET A 321 21.73 -17.08 -21.13
CA MET A 321 20.39 -16.80 -21.65
C MET A 321 19.81 -17.99 -22.41
N LEU A 322 20.63 -18.72 -23.18
CA LEU A 322 20.21 -19.92 -23.90
C LEU A 322 19.85 -21.03 -22.91
N GLU A 323 20.71 -21.30 -21.92
CA GLU A 323 20.42 -22.24 -20.84
C GLU A 323 19.15 -21.87 -20.07
N TYR A 324 18.97 -20.57 -19.78
CA TYR A 324 17.76 -20.07 -19.14
C TYR A 324 16.51 -20.35 -19.97
N LYS A 325 16.55 -20.11 -21.29
CA LYS A 325 15.42 -20.39 -22.18
C LYS A 325 15.09 -21.88 -22.23
N MET A 326 16.09 -22.77 -22.24
CA MET A 326 15.87 -24.21 -22.17
C MET A 326 15.18 -24.61 -20.86
N LYS A 327 15.71 -24.19 -19.71
CA LYS A 327 15.08 -24.46 -18.41
C LYS A 327 13.66 -23.88 -18.34
N LEU A 328 13.44 -22.71 -18.95
CA LEU A 328 12.13 -22.06 -18.99
C LEU A 328 11.15 -22.86 -19.85
N LEU A 329 11.58 -23.46 -20.95
CA LEU A 329 10.75 -24.37 -21.75
C LEU A 329 10.30 -25.57 -20.91
N ASP A 330 11.23 -26.26 -20.25
CA ASP A 330 10.91 -27.43 -19.42
C ASP A 330 9.93 -27.07 -18.30
N TRP A 331 10.19 -25.93 -17.63
CA TRP A 331 9.31 -25.44 -16.58
C TRP A 331 7.91 -25.09 -17.10
N LYS A 332 7.82 -24.38 -18.25
CA LYS A 332 6.54 -24.03 -18.87
C LYS A 332 5.77 -25.28 -19.32
N ALA A 333 6.43 -26.24 -19.94
CA ALA A 333 5.85 -27.53 -20.31
C ALA A 333 5.29 -28.25 -19.07
N GLY A 334 6.06 -28.29 -17.98
CA GLY A 334 5.62 -28.88 -16.71
C GLY A 334 4.43 -28.16 -16.07
N MET A 335 4.31 -26.83 -16.20
CA MET A 335 3.15 -26.08 -15.74
C MET A 335 1.91 -26.36 -16.59
N ILE A 336 2.05 -26.39 -17.91
CA ILE A 336 0.95 -26.72 -18.84
C ILE A 336 0.45 -28.15 -18.59
N ALA A 337 1.34 -29.13 -18.42
CA ALA A 337 0.98 -30.51 -18.11
C ALA A 337 0.22 -30.64 -16.78
N LYS A 338 0.50 -29.76 -15.81
CA LYS A 338 -0.23 -29.66 -14.53
C LYS A 338 -1.53 -28.84 -14.62
N GLY A 339 -1.93 -28.42 -15.82
CA GLY A 339 -3.13 -27.61 -16.06
C GLY A 339 -3.01 -26.15 -15.58
N ARG A 340 -1.79 -25.67 -15.29
CA ARG A 340 -1.54 -24.32 -14.74
C ARG A 340 -1.39 -23.26 -15.84
N THR A 341 -2.38 -23.17 -16.73
CA THR A 341 -2.45 -22.13 -17.77
C THR A 341 -2.72 -20.73 -17.19
N ASP A 342 -3.05 -20.64 -15.90
CA ASP A 342 -3.13 -19.40 -15.12
C ASP A 342 -1.77 -18.73 -14.88
N LEU A 343 -0.67 -19.49 -15.01
CA LEU A 343 0.70 -19.02 -14.77
C LEU A 343 1.53 -18.90 -16.05
N VAL A 344 1.18 -19.70 -17.06
CA VAL A 344 1.92 -19.80 -18.31
C VAL A 344 0.92 -19.66 -19.44
N ASP A 345 1.16 -18.66 -20.28
CA ASP A 345 0.45 -18.51 -21.54
C ASP A 345 0.91 -19.59 -22.52
N PRO A 346 0.01 -20.49 -22.99
CA PRO A 346 0.35 -21.51 -23.98
C PRO A 346 0.91 -20.93 -25.28
N GLU A 347 0.51 -19.72 -25.69
CA GLU A 347 1.02 -19.09 -26.90
C GLU A 347 2.45 -18.58 -26.69
N GLU A 348 2.77 -18.05 -25.50
CA GLU A 348 4.14 -17.66 -25.16
C GLU A 348 5.06 -18.89 -25.07
N TYR A 349 4.55 -20.04 -24.60
CA TYR A 349 5.27 -21.31 -24.65
C TYR A 349 5.53 -21.73 -26.11
N LYS A 350 4.51 -21.75 -26.97
CA LYS A 350 4.63 -22.08 -28.38
C LYS A 350 5.64 -21.17 -29.11
N GLN A 351 5.61 -19.88 -28.82
CA GLN A 351 6.54 -18.92 -29.40
C GLN A 351 8.00 -19.13 -28.94
N LEU A 352 8.19 -19.55 -27.69
CA LEU A 352 9.51 -19.89 -27.16
C LEU A 352 10.03 -21.21 -27.76
N VAL A 353 9.17 -22.22 -27.92
CA VAL A 353 9.50 -23.48 -28.61
C VAL A 353 9.96 -23.17 -30.04
N LEU A 354 9.21 -22.33 -30.75
CA LEU A 354 9.56 -21.88 -32.10
C LEU A 354 10.88 -21.11 -32.16
N GLU A 355 11.17 -20.27 -31.15
CA GLU A 355 12.44 -19.56 -31.08
C GLU A 355 13.63 -20.52 -30.85
N MET A 356 13.42 -21.54 -30.02
CA MET A 356 14.45 -22.49 -29.61
C MET A 356 14.68 -23.62 -30.62
N SER A 357 13.67 -23.97 -31.42
CA SER A 357 13.75 -25.04 -32.42
C SER A 357 14.61 -24.66 -33.64
N GLY A 358 15.01 -23.38 -33.75
CA GLY A 358 15.73 -22.88 -34.91
C GLY A 358 14.90 -22.86 -36.20
N GLN A 359 13.59 -23.13 -36.12
CA GLN A 359 12.71 -23.17 -37.27
C GLN A 359 12.78 -21.82 -38.01
N PRO A 360 13.02 -21.83 -39.34
CA PRO A 360 13.03 -20.61 -40.13
C PRO A 360 11.74 -19.81 -39.94
N LYS A 361 11.84 -18.48 -39.89
CA LYS A 361 10.66 -17.60 -39.82
C LYS A 361 10.19 -17.22 -41.22
N PRO A 362 8.87 -17.09 -41.45
CA PRO A 362 8.36 -16.59 -42.72
C PRO A 362 8.82 -15.15 -42.94
N PRO A 363 9.02 -14.74 -44.20
CA PRO A 363 9.41 -13.37 -44.49
C PRO A 363 8.26 -12.40 -44.15
N PRO A 364 8.57 -11.16 -43.76
CA PRO A 364 7.55 -10.14 -43.52
C PRO A 364 6.74 -9.89 -44.79
N ALA A 365 5.42 -9.70 -44.66
CA ALA A 365 4.57 -9.32 -45.80
C ALA A 365 5.09 -8.04 -46.51
N ALA A 366 4.80 -7.90 -47.80
CA ALA A 366 5.28 -6.79 -48.64
C ALA A 366 5.10 -5.39 -48.02
N HIS A 367 3.96 -5.12 -47.38
CA HIS A 367 3.69 -3.84 -46.72
C HIS A 367 4.56 -3.62 -45.46
N LEU A 368 4.93 -4.68 -44.73
CA LEU A 368 5.84 -4.59 -43.57
C LEU A 368 7.28 -4.36 -44.01
N MET A 369 7.68 -4.95 -45.14
CA MET A 369 8.96 -4.64 -45.78
C MET A 369 9.03 -3.15 -46.14
N PHE A 370 7.96 -2.62 -46.74
CA PHE A 370 7.82 -1.19 -47.00
C PHE A 370 7.90 -0.36 -45.71
N TYR A 371 7.20 -0.72 -44.63
CA TYR A 371 7.31 0.03 -43.37
C TYR A 371 8.73 0.05 -42.80
N ARG A 372 9.48 -1.04 -42.98
CA ARG A 372 10.88 -1.11 -42.54
C ARG A 372 11.76 -0.16 -43.35
N ASP A 373 11.60 -0.17 -44.67
CA ASP A 373 12.39 0.65 -45.59
C ASP A 373 12.00 2.14 -45.43
N TYR A 374 10.70 2.44 -45.39
CA TYR A 374 10.15 3.78 -45.10
C TYR A 374 10.64 4.29 -43.74
N GLY A 375 10.59 3.46 -42.71
CA GLY A 375 11.06 3.80 -41.37
C GLY A 375 12.57 4.04 -41.33
N ALA A 376 13.38 3.34 -42.14
CA ALA A 376 14.81 3.58 -42.24
C ALA A 376 15.15 4.94 -42.87
N GLU A 377 14.37 5.34 -43.89
CA GLU A 377 14.53 6.61 -44.61
C GLU A 377 13.96 7.82 -43.83
N HIS A 378 12.90 7.61 -43.04
CA HIS A 378 12.12 8.68 -42.41
C HIS A 378 12.26 8.74 -40.88
N LYS A 379 13.33 8.16 -40.30
CA LYS A 379 13.59 8.10 -38.84
C LYS A 379 13.48 9.44 -38.10
N ARG A 380 13.58 10.58 -38.80
CA ARG A 380 13.55 11.94 -38.22
C ARG A 380 12.19 12.66 -38.36
N VAL A 381 11.22 12.09 -39.09
CA VAL A 381 9.97 12.78 -39.47
C VAL A 381 8.83 12.54 -38.47
N ALA A 382 8.86 11.44 -37.72
CA ALA A 382 7.81 11.15 -36.73
C ALA A 382 8.41 10.83 -35.36
N GLY A 383 7.82 11.43 -34.32
CA GLY A 383 8.32 11.38 -32.95
C GLY A 383 8.30 9.98 -32.34
N SER A 384 7.26 9.17 -32.62
CA SER A 384 7.14 7.79 -32.12
C SER A 384 7.11 6.76 -33.25
N ALA A 385 7.56 5.53 -32.95
CA ALA A 385 7.47 4.41 -33.89
C ALA A 385 6.03 4.11 -34.32
N ALA A 386 5.05 4.35 -33.45
CA ALA A 386 3.63 4.18 -33.77
C ALA A 386 3.15 5.22 -34.79
N ASP A 387 3.63 6.47 -34.71
CA ASP A 387 3.27 7.52 -35.66
C ASP A 387 3.95 7.30 -37.02
N LEU A 388 5.19 6.81 -37.02
CA LEU A 388 5.87 6.35 -38.24
C LEU A 388 5.05 5.28 -38.96
N ILE A 389 4.54 4.28 -38.24
CA ILE A 389 3.72 3.20 -38.83
C ILE A 389 2.39 3.75 -39.38
N LYS A 390 1.74 4.69 -38.70
CA LYS A 390 0.51 5.32 -39.20
C LYS A 390 0.74 6.07 -40.51
N VAL A 391 1.80 6.88 -40.57
CA VAL A 391 2.17 7.61 -41.78
C VAL A 391 2.55 6.64 -42.90
N ALA A 392 3.39 5.64 -42.60
CA ALA A 392 3.78 4.61 -43.56
C ALA A 392 2.57 3.83 -44.09
N SER A 393 1.56 3.55 -43.24
CA SER A 393 0.32 2.88 -43.66
C SER A 393 -0.47 3.71 -44.68
N VAL A 394 -0.57 5.03 -44.48
CA VAL A 394 -1.22 5.93 -45.44
C VAL A 394 -0.40 5.99 -46.74
N GLN A 395 0.92 6.08 -46.64
CA GLN A 395 1.79 6.11 -47.82
C GLN A 395 1.73 4.80 -48.62
N TRP A 396 1.71 3.65 -47.94
CA TRP A 396 1.52 2.35 -48.60
C TRP A 396 0.20 2.28 -49.37
N LYS A 397 -0.90 2.80 -48.80
CA LYS A 397 -2.20 2.82 -49.50
C LYS A 397 -2.14 3.66 -50.77
N ASN A 398 -1.49 4.82 -50.71
CA ASN A 398 -1.35 5.75 -51.83
C ASN A 398 -0.20 5.41 -52.79
N LEU A 399 0.61 4.40 -52.48
CA LEU A 399 1.74 4.00 -53.31
C LEU A 399 1.24 3.44 -54.66
N PRO A 400 1.81 3.86 -55.81
CA PRO A 400 1.48 3.31 -57.12
C PRO A 400 1.67 1.79 -57.16
N GLU A 401 0.89 1.12 -58.00
CA GLU A 401 0.96 -0.35 -58.10
C GLU A 401 2.33 -0.83 -58.59
N GLU A 402 2.99 -0.07 -59.48
CA GLU A 402 4.35 -0.35 -59.95
C GLU A 402 5.37 -0.37 -58.80
N ASP A 403 5.26 0.57 -57.87
CA ASP A 403 6.14 0.66 -56.70
C ASP A 403 5.81 -0.41 -55.66
N LYS A 404 4.52 -0.77 -55.50
CA LYS A 404 4.09 -1.92 -54.69
C LYS A 404 4.62 -3.23 -55.25
N GLN A 405 4.68 -3.37 -56.58
CA GLN A 405 5.13 -4.57 -57.27
C GLN A 405 6.57 -4.94 -56.88
N LYS A 406 7.44 -3.96 -56.65
CA LYS A 406 8.80 -4.19 -56.13
C LYS A 406 8.78 -4.96 -54.80
N TYR A 407 7.90 -4.58 -53.87
CA TYR A 407 7.77 -5.24 -52.57
C TYR A 407 7.09 -6.60 -52.68
N TYR A 408 6.10 -6.76 -53.57
CA TYR A 408 5.50 -8.06 -53.84
C TYR A 408 6.50 -9.05 -54.45
N ASN A 409 7.32 -8.60 -55.41
CA ASN A 409 8.38 -9.43 -56.01
C ASN A 409 9.43 -9.84 -54.96
N ARG A 410 9.86 -8.89 -54.10
CA ARG A 410 10.77 -9.18 -52.99
C ARG A 410 10.18 -10.18 -52.01
N TYR A 411 8.92 -10.00 -51.61
CA TYR A 411 8.20 -10.92 -50.75
C TYR A 411 8.12 -12.33 -51.36
N SER A 412 7.76 -12.44 -52.64
CA SER A 412 7.69 -13.72 -53.35
C SER A 412 9.04 -14.46 -53.38
N ASN A 413 10.13 -13.73 -53.66
CA ASN A 413 11.48 -14.31 -53.66
C ASN A 413 11.94 -14.75 -52.26
N GLU A 414 11.72 -13.91 -51.25
CA GLU A 414 12.04 -14.25 -49.86
C GLU A 414 11.17 -15.40 -49.34
N TRP A 415 9.93 -15.53 -49.84
CA TRP A 415 9.01 -16.61 -49.52
C TRP A 415 9.50 -17.95 -50.09
N TYR A 416 9.90 -17.96 -51.36
CA TYR A 416 10.51 -19.15 -51.98
C TYR A 416 11.78 -19.59 -51.24
N ALA A 417 12.65 -18.63 -50.86
CA ALA A 417 13.85 -18.93 -50.07
C ALA A 417 13.51 -19.45 -48.66
N TYR A 418 12.43 -18.95 -48.06
CA TYR A 418 11.92 -19.44 -46.78
C TYR A 418 11.39 -20.87 -46.89
N GLU A 419 10.57 -21.18 -47.90
CA GLU A 419 10.07 -22.54 -48.12
C GLU A 419 11.21 -23.55 -48.28
N LYS A 420 12.28 -23.17 -48.98
CA LYS A 420 13.46 -24.01 -49.09
C LYS A 420 14.12 -24.26 -47.73
N ARG A 421 14.40 -23.20 -46.96
CA ARG A 421 14.98 -23.31 -45.61
C ARG A 421 14.09 -24.14 -44.68
N LEU A 422 12.77 -23.97 -44.77
CA LEU A 422 11.81 -24.71 -43.97
C LEU A 422 11.86 -26.21 -44.30
N ARG A 423 11.86 -26.58 -45.60
CA ARG A 423 11.98 -27.98 -46.02
C ARG A 423 13.32 -28.61 -45.60
N ASP A 424 14.41 -27.86 -45.68
CA ASP A 424 15.72 -28.34 -45.25
C ASP A 424 15.74 -28.56 -43.73
N TRP A 425 15.19 -27.63 -42.95
CA TRP A 425 15.01 -27.79 -41.50
C TRP A 425 14.08 -28.97 -41.14
N GLU A 426 12.94 -29.13 -41.82
CA GLU A 426 12.03 -30.27 -41.61
C GLU A 426 12.72 -31.61 -41.89
N ARG A 427 13.56 -31.67 -42.93
CA ARG A 427 14.36 -32.86 -43.26
C ARG A 427 15.40 -33.14 -42.18
N GLU A 428 16.14 -32.14 -41.72
CA GLU A 428 17.13 -32.27 -40.64
C GLU A 428 16.48 -32.80 -39.36
N MET A 429 15.34 -32.22 -38.95
CA MET A 429 14.61 -32.67 -37.77
C MET A 429 14.06 -34.11 -37.91
N THR A 430 13.60 -34.49 -39.10
CA THR A 430 13.11 -35.86 -39.37
C THR A 430 14.25 -36.88 -39.38
N THR A 431 15.42 -36.49 -39.91
CA THR A 431 16.58 -37.39 -39.99
C THR A 431 17.17 -37.64 -38.60
N MET A 432 17.32 -36.60 -37.78
CA MET A 432 17.75 -36.75 -36.38
C MET A 432 16.79 -37.64 -35.57
N SER A 433 15.48 -37.53 -35.81
CA SER A 433 14.48 -38.36 -35.12
C SER A 433 14.48 -39.84 -35.55
N LEU A 434 15.05 -40.18 -36.70
CA LEU A 434 15.14 -41.56 -37.19
C LEU A 434 16.46 -42.24 -36.78
N GLU A 435 17.52 -41.47 -36.55
CA GLU A 435 18.80 -41.99 -36.05
C GLU A 435 18.71 -42.37 -34.55
N ASP A 436 17.91 -41.65 -33.75
CA ASP A 436 17.67 -41.99 -32.33
C ASP A 436 16.87 -43.31 -32.14
N ASP A 437 16.12 -43.76 -33.16
CA ASP A 437 15.33 -45.00 -33.15
C ASP A 437 16.11 -46.23 -33.68
N GLU A 438 17.30 -46.05 -34.29
CA GLU A 438 18.15 -47.15 -34.80
C GLU A 438 19.27 -47.56 -33.81
N ASP A 439 19.48 -46.81 -32.72
CA ASP A 439 20.51 -47.05 -31.69
C ASP A 439 19.95 -47.57 -30.34
N GLU A 440 18.65 -47.89 -30.23
CA GLU A 440 18.04 -48.74 -29.16
C GLU A 440 17.88 -50.21 -29.61
#